data_AF-A0A0F9Y9E7-F1
#
_entry.id   AF-A0A0F9Y9E7-F1
#
_cell.length_a   1.000
_cell.length_b   1.000
_cell.length_c   1.000
_cell.angle_alpha   90.00
_cell.angle_beta   90.00
_cell.angle_gamma   90.00
#
_symmetry.space_group_name_H-M   'P 1'
#
loop_
_entity.id
_entity.type
_entity.pdbx_description
1 polymer ?
#
loop_
_entity_poly.entity_id
_entity_poly.type
_entity_poly.pdbx_seq_one_letter_code
_entity_poly.pdbx_strand_id
1 'polypeptide(L)'
;MNNKIVSVLVFCFFASLFINAKNKDTQVEKCAQSVVNVVDKKSSEPIILKNPLMGLIDGKSFGINANTFFLIVKSRHEVRKRLVGVFLADKTKVGFYVFEGKKCFLPELVDLESELELKEDAASKAKLVELYKLLNWAKEDFINFTSEYMDSAKGMKGALLGIMKEFHEKSGLGEFFLLDWVKIPDGGEMESVRKNVVTFGNLQTLLTEMAGFLEAMARSCPKGEALFNKMLEAAKHKA
;
A
#
# COMPACT_ATOMS: atom_id res chain seq x y z
N MET A 1 -21.97 17.73 -31.63
CA MET A 1 -22.71 16.94 -30.63
C MET A 1 -21.78 15.85 -30.13
N ASN A 2 -21.29 15.92 -28.88
CA ASN A 2 -20.71 14.81 -28.07
C ASN A 2 -19.93 15.30 -26.83
N ASN A 3 -20.42 16.32 -26.11
CA ASN A 3 -19.80 16.76 -24.84
C ASN A 3 -20.77 16.83 -23.65
N LYS A 4 -21.99 16.28 -23.78
CA LYS A 4 -22.98 16.26 -22.67
C LYS A 4 -23.16 14.89 -22.01
N ILE A 5 -22.65 13.81 -22.60
CA ILE A 5 -22.85 12.44 -22.05
C ILE A 5 -21.77 12.07 -21.02
N VAL A 6 -20.54 12.62 -21.13
CA VAL A 6 -19.46 12.36 -20.17
C VAL A 6 -19.71 13.04 -18.82
N SER A 7 -20.41 14.17 -18.79
CA SER A 7 -20.75 14.89 -17.56
C SER A 7 -21.80 14.16 -16.69
N VAL A 8 -22.72 13.42 -17.32
CA VAL A 8 -23.78 12.69 -16.61
C VAL A 8 -23.27 11.38 -15.99
N LEU A 9 -22.28 10.72 -16.61
CA LEU A 9 -21.68 9.50 -16.07
C LEU A 9 -20.75 9.76 -14.87
N VAL A 10 -20.05 10.89 -14.85
CA VAL A 10 -19.28 11.33 -13.67
C VAL A 10 -20.25 11.70 -12.53
N PHE A 11 -21.37 12.35 -12.83
CA PHE A 11 -22.36 12.71 -11.82
C PHE A 11 -23.09 11.49 -11.23
N CYS A 12 -23.35 10.44 -12.02
CA CYS A 12 -23.95 9.20 -11.52
C CYS A 12 -23.00 8.40 -10.63
N PHE A 13 -21.68 8.43 -10.87
CA PHE A 13 -20.70 7.77 -10.00
C PHE A 13 -20.57 8.48 -8.64
N PHE A 14 -20.68 9.81 -8.60
CA PHE A 14 -20.82 10.55 -7.34
C PHE A 14 -22.17 10.31 -6.67
N ALA A 15 -23.28 10.23 -7.42
CA ALA A 15 -24.60 9.96 -6.85
C ALA A 15 -24.72 8.56 -6.19
N SER A 16 -24.11 7.52 -6.78
CA SER A 16 -24.05 6.19 -6.16
C SER A 16 -23.11 6.11 -4.95
N LEU A 17 -22.17 7.06 -4.82
CA LEU A 17 -21.36 7.27 -3.62
C LEU A 17 -22.11 8.07 -2.52
N PHE A 18 -23.11 8.88 -2.90
CA PHE A 18 -23.90 9.73 -1.99
C PHE A 18 -25.11 9.03 -1.35
N ILE A 19 -25.68 7.98 -1.95
CA ILE A 19 -26.85 7.29 -1.39
C ILE A 19 -26.52 6.49 -0.11
N ASN A 20 -25.24 6.29 0.22
CA ASN A 20 -24.79 5.64 1.45
C ASN A 20 -23.93 6.55 2.35
N ALA A 21 -24.17 7.86 2.29
CA ALA A 21 -23.33 8.91 2.89
C ALA A 21 -23.72 9.36 4.32
N LYS A 22 -24.60 8.63 5.04
CA LYS A 22 -24.85 8.96 6.46
C LYS A 22 -23.88 8.29 7.44
N ASN A 23 -22.94 7.47 6.96
CA ASN A 23 -22.00 6.72 7.83
C ASN A 23 -20.52 6.81 7.41
N LYS A 24 -20.17 7.63 6.40
CA LYS A 24 -18.81 7.68 5.82
C LYS A 24 -17.95 8.86 6.28
N ASP A 25 -18.54 9.97 6.70
CA ASP A 25 -17.74 11.15 7.10
C ASP A 25 -16.91 10.84 8.36
N THR A 26 -17.47 10.04 9.27
CA THR A 26 -16.75 9.48 10.42
C THR A 26 -15.64 8.49 10.04
N GLN A 27 -15.69 7.86 8.87
CA GLN A 27 -14.65 6.91 8.43
C GLN A 27 -13.45 7.59 7.76
N VAL A 28 -13.64 8.66 7.00
CA VAL A 28 -12.51 9.41 6.42
C VAL A 28 -11.71 10.09 7.53
N GLU A 29 -12.40 10.64 8.53
CA GLU A 29 -11.79 11.29 9.68
C GLU A 29 -11.08 10.29 10.62
N LYS A 30 -11.70 9.13 10.90
CA LYS A 30 -11.05 8.02 11.63
C LYS A 30 -9.91 7.39 10.85
N CYS A 31 -9.99 7.32 9.52
CA CYS A 31 -8.90 6.83 8.68
C CYS A 31 -7.73 7.82 8.78
N ALA A 32 -7.96 9.13 8.60
CA ALA A 32 -6.95 10.17 8.74
C ALA A 32 -6.32 10.23 10.15
N GLN A 33 -7.09 10.05 11.22
CA GLN A 33 -6.56 10.03 12.59
C GLN A 33 -5.88 8.71 12.98
N SER A 34 -6.32 7.56 12.46
CA SER A 34 -5.64 6.26 12.68
C SER A 34 -4.32 6.14 11.91
N VAL A 35 -4.19 6.87 10.80
CA VAL A 35 -3.01 6.91 9.93
C VAL A 35 -1.82 7.63 10.58
N VAL A 36 -2.07 8.54 11.53
CA VAL A 36 -1.03 9.35 12.18
C VAL A 36 -0.30 8.60 13.31
N ASN A 37 -0.90 7.57 13.92
CA ASN A 37 -0.43 7.02 15.20
C ASN A 37 0.09 5.56 15.18
N VAL A 38 0.79 5.13 14.14
CA VAL A 38 1.48 3.82 14.16
C VAL A 38 2.95 3.97 13.80
N VAL A 39 3.75 4.33 14.80
CA VAL A 39 5.22 4.16 14.80
C VAL A 39 5.62 3.73 16.21
N ASP A 40 5.99 2.45 16.39
CA ASP A 40 6.62 1.98 17.61
C ASP A 40 7.96 1.26 17.31
N LYS A 41 9.02 1.91 17.82
CA LYS A 41 10.41 1.52 18.18
C LYS A 41 11.07 0.24 17.63
N LYS A 42 12.20 0.43 16.92
CA LYS A 42 13.60 0.47 17.46
C LYS A 42 14.49 1.17 16.41
N SER A 43 15.21 2.22 16.81
CA SER A 43 15.78 3.25 15.93
C SER A 43 16.96 2.78 15.08
N SER A 44 16.70 2.49 13.80
CA SER A 44 17.53 3.06 12.74
C SER A 44 17.04 4.49 12.50
N GLU A 45 17.93 5.41 12.15
CA GLU A 45 17.53 6.76 11.78
C GLU A 45 16.48 6.71 10.65
N PRO A 46 15.47 7.59 10.68
CA PRO A 46 14.46 7.63 9.63
C PRO A 46 15.13 7.82 8.27
N ILE A 47 14.87 6.91 7.31
CA ILE A 47 15.41 7.03 5.96
C ILE A 47 14.81 8.28 5.30
N ILE A 48 15.68 9.24 4.99
CA ILE A 48 15.35 10.42 4.18
C ILE A 48 16.04 10.29 2.82
N LEU A 49 15.26 10.38 1.76
CA LEU A 49 15.67 10.32 0.37
C LEU A 49 16.18 11.70 -0.06
N LYS A 50 17.38 11.72 -0.63
CA LYS A 50 18.13 12.92 -1.02
C LYS A 50 18.35 12.98 -2.53
N ASN A 51 17.75 12.06 -3.29
CA ASN A 51 17.80 12.08 -4.75
C ASN A 51 17.38 13.47 -5.28
N PRO A 52 18.16 14.10 -6.18
CA PRO A 52 17.82 15.42 -6.71
C PRO A 52 16.42 15.53 -7.33
N LEU A 53 15.88 14.41 -7.83
CA LEU A 53 14.51 14.34 -8.36
C LEU A 53 13.45 14.67 -7.30
N MET A 54 13.73 14.44 -6.02
CA MET A 54 12.82 14.80 -4.92
C MET A 54 12.50 16.29 -4.94
N GLY A 55 13.49 17.15 -5.17
CA GLY A 55 13.29 18.60 -5.29
C GLY A 55 12.48 19.03 -6.52
N LEU A 56 12.44 18.18 -7.55
CA LEU A 56 11.68 18.42 -8.78
C LEU A 56 10.22 17.97 -8.67
N ILE A 57 9.91 16.99 -7.82
CA ILE A 57 8.56 16.44 -7.67
C ILE A 57 7.82 16.94 -6.42
N ASP A 58 8.53 17.31 -5.35
CA ASP A 58 7.92 17.69 -4.06
C ASP A 58 7.08 18.98 -4.16
N GLY A 59 5.78 18.85 -3.92
CA GLY A 59 4.81 19.93 -3.96
C GLY A 59 4.47 20.43 -5.36
N LYS A 60 4.83 19.70 -6.43
CA LYS A 60 4.55 20.08 -7.82
C LYS A 60 3.28 19.42 -8.35
N SER A 61 2.57 20.11 -9.24
CA SER A 61 1.33 19.60 -9.86
C SER A 61 1.54 18.29 -10.62
N PHE A 62 2.69 18.15 -11.29
CA PHE A 62 3.10 16.95 -12.03
C PHE A 62 3.83 15.90 -11.16
N GLY A 63 3.94 16.11 -9.85
CA GLY A 63 4.67 15.25 -8.93
C GLY A 63 3.86 14.95 -7.67
N ILE A 64 4.49 15.15 -6.50
CA ILE A 64 3.91 14.84 -5.19
C ILE A 64 3.16 16.07 -4.68
N ASN A 65 1.96 16.26 -5.23
CA ASN A 65 0.96 17.24 -4.76
C ASN A 65 0.11 16.65 -3.61
N ALA A 66 -0.91 17.39 -3.14
CA ALA A 66 -1.79 16.95 -2.06
C ALA A 66 -2.47 15.59 -2.31
N ASN A 67 -2.96 15.34 -3.53
CA ASN A 67 -3.64 14.10 -3.89
C ASN A 67 -2.67 12.93 -3.97
N THR A 68 -1.52 13.13 -4.61
CA THR A 68 -0.47 12.10 -4.67
C THR A 68 0.03 11.74 -3.27
N PHE A 69 0.23 12.75 -2.41
CA PHE A 69 0.64 12.53 -1.02
C PHE A 69 -0.42 11.76 -0.23
N PHE A 70 -1.70 12.09 -0.40
CA PHE A 70 -2.81 11.30 0.15
C PHE A 70 -2.76 9.84 -0.30
N LEU A 71 -2.52 9.58 -1.59
CA LEU A 71 -2.40 8.21 -2.11
C LEU A 71 -1.22 7.46 -1.49
N ILE A 72 -0.04 8.10 -1.36
CA ILE A 72 1.13 7.51 -0.68
C ILE A 72 0.77 7.09 0.75
N VAL A 73 0.12 7.99 1.50
CA VAL A 73 -0.25 7.76 2.89
C VAL A 73 -1.33 6.66 3.01
N LYS A 74 -2.35 6.70 2.16
CA LYS A 74 -3.42 5.69 2.07
C LYS A 74 -2.83 4.32 1.74
N SER A 75 -1.99 4.22 0.71
CA SER A 75 -1.34 2.97 0.32
C SER A 75 -0.45 2.42 1.43
N ARG A 76 0.34 3.28 2.12
CA ARG A 76 1.17 2.84 3.26
C ARG A 76 0.32 2.24 4.38
N HIS A 77 -0.83 2.86 4.68
CA HIS A 77 -1.77 2.35 5.68
C HIS A 77 -2.32 0.98 5.29
N GLU A 78 -2.78 0.83 4.05
CA GLU A 78 -3.32 -0.43 3.54
C GLU A 78 -2.29 -1.55 3.51
N VAL A 79 -1.04 -1.25 3.12
CA VAL A 79 0.09 -2.19 3.21
C VAL A 79 0.33 -2.62 4.66
N ARG A 80 0.37 -1.68 5.60
CA ARG A 80 0.59 -1.98 7.02
C ARG A 80 -0.53 -2.83 7.62
N LYS A 81 -1.78 -2.55 7.29
CA LYS A 81 -2.91 -3.37 7.74
C LYS A 81 -2.74 -4.84 7.34
N ARG A 82 -2.25 -5.10 6.14
CA ARG A 82 -2.03 -6.47 5.64
C ARG A 82 -0.80 -7.12 6.26
N LEU A 83 0.28 -6.36 6.43
CA LEU A 83 1.52 -6.85 7.02
C LEU A 83 1.37 -7.18 8.51
N VAL A 84 0.76 -6.27 9.28
CA VAL A 84 0.73 -6.36 10.73
C VAL A 84 -0.68 -6.46 11.32
N GLY A 85 -1.74 -6.49 10.52
CA GLY A 85 -3.12 -6.58 11.02
C GLY A 85 -3.78 -5.24 11.33
N VAL A 86 -4.97 -5.30 11.93
CA VAL A 86 -5.87 -4.16 12.16
C VAL A 86 -6.10 -3.96 13.65
N PHE A 87 -6.14 -2.70 14.08
CA PHE A 87 -6.57 -2.33 15.43
C PHE A 87 -8.09 -2.22 15.50
N LEU A 88 -8.68 -2.90 16.48
CA LEU A 88 -10.09 -2.79 16.82
C LEU A 88 -10.34 -1.58 17.73
N ALA A 89 -11.62 -1.27 17.99
CA ALA A 89 -12.01 -0.10 18.79
C ALA A 89 -11.50 -0.16 20.24
N ASP A 90 -11.31 -1.35 20.78
CA ASP A 90 -10.73 -1.63 22.09
C ASP A 90 -9.19 -1.60 22.10
N LYS A 91 -8.56 -1.19 20.99
CA LYS A 91 -7.10 -1.19 20.76
C LYS A 91 -6.49 -2.60 20.67
N THR A 92 -7.30 -3.65 20.64
CA THR A 92 -6.82 -5.01 20.37
C THR A 92 -6.40 -5.11 18.91
N LYS A 93 -5.25 -5.74 18.67
CA LYS A 93 -4.70 -5.95 17.33
C LYS A 93 -5.04 -7.35 16.85
N VAL A 94 -5.65 -7.46 15.67
CA VAL A 94 -6.04 -8.75 15.07
C VAL A 94 -5.42 -8.92 13.69
N GLY A 95 -5.18 -10.17 13.30
CA GLY A 95 -4.74 -10.53 11.96
C GLY A 95 -5.68 -10.02 10.86
N PHE A 96 -5.15 -9.86 9.65
CA PHE A 96 -5.91 -9.41 8.49
C PHE A 96 -6.52 -10.58 7.71
N TYR A 97 -5.73 -11.62 7.50
CA TYR A 97 -6.10 -12.79 6.72
C TYR A 97 -6.87 -13.80 7.56
N VAL A 98 -7.78 -14.55 6.96
CA VAL A 98 -8.51 -15.62 7.66
C VAL A 98 -8.05 -16.97 7.12
N PHE A 99 -7.56 -17.83 8.00
CA PHE A 99 -7.18 -19.20 7.70
C PHE A 99 -7.78 -20.14 8.74
N GLU A 100 -8.48 -21.18 8.30
CA GLU A 100 -9.19 -22.15 9.19
C GLU A 100 -10.08 -21.46 10.25
N GLY A 101 -10.75 -20.35 9.87
CA GLY A 101 -11.62 -19.59 10.77
C GLY A 101 -10.91 -18.68 11.77
N LYS A 102 -9.57 -18.66 11.80
CA LYS A 102 -8.76 -17.78 12.64
C LYS A 102 -8.23 -16.59 11.85
N LYS A 103 -8.24 -15.40 12.45
CA LYS A 103 -7.53 -14.23 11.91
C LYS A 103 -6.03 -14.36 12.18
N CYS A 104 -5.24 -14.36 11.12
CA CYS A 104 -3.80 -14.54 11.14
C CYS A 104 -3.08 -13.26 10.69
N PHE A 105 -1.93 -12.99 11.31
CA PHE A 105 -0.97 -12.01 10.84
C PHE A 105 -0.15 -12.61 9.69
N LEU A 106 0.40 -11.76 8.82
CA LEU A 106 1.19 -12.26 7.70
C LEU A 106 2.43 -13.08 8.14
N PRO A 107 3.20 -12.69 9.18
CA PRO A 107 4.29 -13.52 9.68
C PRO A 107 3.85 -14.91 10.14
N GLU A 108 2.67 -15.03 10.77
CA GLU A 108 2.14 -16.33 11.19
C GLU A 108 1.83 -17.24 9.99
N LEU A 109 1.42 -16.67 8.86
CA LEU A 109 1.19 -17.42 7.62
C LEU A 109 2.51 -17.88 6.99
N VAL A 110 3.59 -17.10 7.12
CA VAL A 110 4.93 -17.48 6.66
C VAL A 110 5.48 -18.65 7.47
N ASP A 111 5.34 -18.57 8.80
CA ASP A 111 5.75 -19.65 9.70
C ASP A 111 4.95 -20.93 9.40
N LEU A 112 3.63 -20.81 9.23
CA LEU A 112 2.75 -21.93 8.94
C LEU A 112 3.03 -22.57 7.57
N GLU A 113 3.27 -21.77 6.53
CA GLU A 113 3.68 -22.25 5.20
C GLU A 113 4.97 -23.08 5.32
N SER A 114 5.99 -22.54 5.98
CA SER A 114 7.28 -23.21 6.20
C SER A 114 7.12 -24.52 6.98
N GLU A 115 6.30 -24.54 8.03
CA GLU A 115 6.04 -25.74 8.83
C GLU A 115 5.30 -26.84 8.05
N LEU A 116 4.37 -26.47 7.17
CA LEU A 116 3.60 -27.43 6.38
C LEU A 116 4.39 -27.98 5.21
N GLU A 117 5.28 -27.20 4.60
CA GLU A 117 6.19 -27.65 3.53
C GLU A 117 7.15 -28.75 4.01
N LEU A 118 7.53 -28.74 5.29
CA LEU A 118 8.38 -29.77 5.90
C LEU A 118 7.64 -31.09 6.21
N LYS A 119 6.30 -31.11 6.14
CA LYS A 119 5.48 -32.28 6.49
C LYS A 119 4.97 -32.97 5.23
N GLU A 120 5.24 -34.27 5.10
CA GLU A 120 4.86 -35.04 3.91
C GLU A 120 3.47 -35.70 3.98
N ASP A 121 2.77 -35.59 5.11
CA ASP A 121 1.48 -36.23 5.33
C ASP A 121 0.35 -35.58 4.50
N ALA A 122 -0.68 -36.37 4.19
CA ALA A 122 -1.77 -35.95 3.31
C ALA A 122 -2.58 -34.77 3.88
N ALA A 123 -2.73 -34.68 5.20
CA ALA A 123 -3.47 -33.59 5.83
C ALA A 123 -2.69 -32.27 5.73
N SER A 124 -1.38 -32.30 5.97
CA SER A 124 -0.51 -31.13 5.79
C SER A 124 -0.48 -30.63 4.35
N LYS A 125 -0.42 -31.55 3.37
CA LYS A 125 -0.51 -31.19 1.94
C LYS A 125 -1.84 -30.52 1.58
N ALA A 126 -2.95 -31.00 2.13
CA ALA A 126 -4.26 -30.37 1.91
C ALA A 126 -4.32 -28.95 2.49
N LYS A 127 -3.76 -28.73 3.70
CA LYS A 127 -3.66 -27.39 4.30
C LYS A 127 -2.78 -26.45 3.49
N LEU A 128 -1.67 -26.94 2.96
CA LEU A 128 -0.77 -26.15 2.12
C LEU A 128 -1.47 -25.66 0.84
N VAL A 129 -2.31 -26.49 0.22
CA VAL A 129 -3.13 -26.09 -0.93
C VAL A 129 -4.09 -24.95 -0.58
N GLU A 130 -4.74 -25.01 0.59
CA GLU A 130 -5.61 -23.92 1.06
C GLU A 130 -4.82 -22.64 1.36
N LEU A 131 -3.60 -22.75 1.88
CA LEU A 131 -2.71 -21.60 2.04
C LEU A 131 -2.34 -20.95 0.71
N TYR A 132 -2.02 -21.73 -0.33
CA TYR A 132 -1.72 -21.15 -1.64
C TYR A 132 -2.93 -20.49 -2.30
N LYS A 133 -4.16 -20.97 -2.03
CA LYS A 133 -5.39 -20.25 -2.42
C LYS A 133 -5.48 -18.90 -1.70
N LEU A 134 -5.21 -18.87 -0.40
CA LEU A 134 -5.19 -17.64 0.39
C LEU A 134 -4.09 -16.69 -0.10
N LEU A 135 -2.92 -17.19 -0.47
CA LEU A 135 -1.84 -16.40 -1.06
C LEU A 135 -2.28 -15.75 -2.37
N ASN A 136 -2.93 -16.50 -3.27
CA ASN A 136 -3.46 -15.94 -4.52
C ASN A 136 -4.49 -14.85 -4.25
N TRP A 137 -5.38 -15.04 -3.27
CA TRP A 137 -6.29 -13.98 -2.84
C TRP A 137 -5.55 -12.75 -2.32
N ALA A 138 -4.53 -12.95 -1.48
CA ALA A 138 -3.73 -11.86 -0.91
C ALA A 138 -2.97 -11.06 -1.98
N LYS A 139 -2.49 -11.73 -3.04
CA LYS A 139 -1.86 -11.10 -4.21
C LYS A 139 -2.86 -10.24 -4.99
N GLU A 140 -4.05 -10.75 -5.27
CA GLU A 140 -5.07 -9.96 -5.96
C GLU A 140 -5.55 -8.78 -5.11
N ASP A 141 -5.69 -8.96 -3.79
CA ASP A 141 -6.00 -7.85 -2.88
C ASP A 141 -4.89 -6.78 -2.94
N PHE A 142 -3.61 -7.17 -2.95
CA PHE A 142 -2.50 -6.23 -3.16
C PHE A 142 -2.59 -5.47 -4.47
N ILE A 143 -2.80 -6.16 -5.58
CA ILE A 143 -2.95 -5.57 -6.91
C ILE A 143 -4.12 -4.57 -6.91
N ASN A 144 -5.25 -4.95 -6.32
CA ASN A 144 -6.45 -4.13 -6.28
C ASN A 144 -6.23 -2.83 -5.51
N PHE A 145 -5.68 -2.87 -4.29
CA PHE A 145 -5.53 -1.63 -3.50
C PHE A 145 -4.39 -0.74 -4.00
N THR A 146 -3.40 -1.30 -4.69
CA THR A 146 -2.28 -0.52 -5.27
C THR A 146 -2.57 0.03 -6.66
N SER A 147 -3.57 -0.50 -7.37
CA SER A 147 -3.92 -0.10 -8.75
C SER A 147 -4.06 1.41 -8.93
N GLU A 148 -4.80 2.09 -8.05
CA GLU A 148 -5.03 3.55 -8.11
C GLU A 148 -3.72 4.35 -7.97
N TYR A 149 -2.87 3.95 -7.02
CA TYR A 149 -1.56 4.56 -6.84
C TYR A 149 -0.69 4.31 -8.08
N MET A 150 -0.73 3.11 -8.64
CA MET A 150 0.04 2.73 -9.82
C MET A 150 -0.36 3.48 -11.07
N ASP A 151 -1.65 3.63 -11.30
CA ASP A 151 -2.16 4.42 -12.41
C ASP A 151 -1.74 5.89 -12.29
N SER A 152 -1.74 6.44 -11.07
CA SER A 152 -1.25 7.80 -10.83
C SER A 152 0.27 7.96 -11.03
N ALA A 153 1.02 6.87 -10.91
CA ALA A 153 2.47 6.85 -11.05
C ALA A 153 2.96 6.52 -12.47
N LYS A 154 2.05 6.21 -13.41
CA LYS A 154 2.39 5.94 -14.82
C LYS A 154 3.19 7.09 -15.43
N GLY A 155 4.23 6.74 -16.18
CA GLY A 155 5.17 7.72 -16.75
C GLY A 155 6.20 8.30 -15.78
N MET A 156 6.09 8.07 -14.46
CA MET A 156 7.10 8.48 -13.47
C MET A 156 8.09 7.37 -13.09
N LYS A 157 7.95 6.15 -13.64
CA LYS A 157 8.81 5.01 -13.28
C LYS A 157 10.30 5.26 -13.44
N GLY A 158 10.71 5.89 -14.54
CA GLY A 158 12.13 6.19 -14.76
C GLY A 158 12.70 7.11 -13.68
N ALA A 159 11.91 8.08 -13.21
CA ALA A 159 12.26 8.95 -12.10
C ALA A 159 12.24 8.20 -10.76
N LEU A 160 11.25 7.32 -10.56
CA LEU A 160 11.13 6.50 -9.35
C LEU A 160 12.27 5.49 -9.20
N LEU A 161 12.83 4.96 -10.29
CA LEU A 161 13.94 4.01 -10.25
C LEU A 161 15.14 4.57 -9.48
N GLY A 162 15.53 5.83 -9.74
CA GLY A 162 16.64 6.46 -9.03
C GLY A 162 16.37 6.65 -7.54
N ILE A 163 15.12 6.92 -7.17
CA ILE A 163 14.70 7.10 -5.78
C ILE A 163 14.61 5.74 -5.06
N MET A 164 14.10 4.70 -5.74
CA MET A 164 14.03 3.34 -5.21
C MET A 164 15.43 2.73 -5.00
N LYS A 165 16.39 3.00 -5.89
CA LYS A 165 17.78 2.59 -5.72
C LYS A 165 18.39 3.21 -4.45
N GLU A 166 18.23 4.52 -4.28
CA GLU A 166 18.71 5.19 -3.07
C GLU A 166 18.05 4.63 -1.80
N PHE A 167 16.74 4.36 -1.83
CA PHE A 167 16.05 3.74 -0.71
C PHE A 167 16.61 2.35 -0.40
N HIS A 168 16.79 1.51 -1.41
CA HIS A 168 17.35 0.18 -1.27
C HIS A 168 18.73 0.22 -0.60
N GLU A 169 19.65 1.05 -1.11
CA GLU A 169 21.00 1.26 -0.56
C GLU A 169 20.96 1.70 0.91
N LYS A 170 20.06 2.63 1.27
CA LYS A 170 19.92 3.14 2.64
C LYS A 170 19.24 2.17 3.60
N SER A 171 18.37 1.32 3.08
CA SER A 171 17.61 0.36 3.88
C SER A 171 18.46 -0.83 4.35
N GLY A 172 19.54 -1.14 3.62
CA GLY A 172 20.37 -2.31 3.88
C GLY A 172 19.62 -3.64 3.69
N LEU A 173 18.45 -3.62 3.04
CA LEU A 173 17.69 -4.82 2.72
C LEU A 173 18.40 -5.60 1.60
N GLY A 174 18.39 -6.93 1.69
CA GLY A 174 19.05 -7.83 0.74
C GLY A 174 18.33 -7.92 -0.60
N GLU A 175 17.49 -8.93 -0.77
CA GLU A 175 16.62 -9.01 -1.96
C GLU A 175 15.61 -7.85 -1.95
N PHE A 176 15.30 -7.31 -3.14
CA PHE A 176 14.47 -6.12 -3.25
C PHE A 176 13.47 -6.20 -4.41
N PHE A 177 12.29 -6.75 -4.14
CA PHE A 177 11.23 -6.97 -5.12
C PHE A 177 10.79 -5.68 -5.83
N LEU A 178 10.76 -4.54 -5.12
CA LEU A 178 10.37 -3.27 -5.71
C LEU A 178 11.32 -2.77 -6.81
N LEU A 179 12.63 -3.06 -6.71
CA LEU A 179 13.59 -2.66 -7.74
C LEU A 179 13.43 -3.48 -9.01
N ASP A 180 13.06 -4.75 -8.88
CA ASP A 180 12.77 -5.56 -10.05
C ASP A 180 11.46 -5.14 -10.69
N TRP A 181 10.46 -4.81 -9.86
CA TRP A 181 9.16 -4.32 -10.30
C TRP A 181 9.23 -3.01 -11.10
N VAL A 182 10.08 -2.04 -10.73
CA VAL A 182 10.23 -0.78 -11.50
C VAL A 182 10.94 -0.97 -12.84
N LYS A 183 11.70 -2.06 -13.04
CA LYS A 183 12.34 -2.39 -14.31
C LYS A 183 11.34 -2.99 -15.32
N ILE A 184 10.15 -3.38 -14.85
CA ILE A 184 9.13 -4.01 -15.69
C ILE A 184 8.42 -2.94 -16.52
N PRO A 185 8.20 -3.19 -17.83
CA PRO A 185 7.43 -2.28 -18.67
C PRO A 185 6.06 -1.95 -18.06
N ASP A 186 5.56 -0.74 -18.35
CA ASP A 186 4.24 -0.29 -17.92
C ASP A 186 3.15 -1.28 -18.35
N GLY A 187 2.33 -1.72 -17.39
CA GLY A 187 1.29 -2.72 -17.57
C GLY A 187 1.69 -4.16 -17.23
N GLY A 188 2.99 -4.46 -17.09
CA GLY A 188 3.48 -5.81 -16.76
C GLY A 188 3.68 -6.08 -15.26
N GLU A 189 3.54 -5.06 -14.42
CA GLU A 189 3.98 -5.11 -13.02
C GLU A 189 3.04 -5.95 -12.15
N MET A 190 1.74 -5.92 -12.44
CA MET A 190 0.76 -6.77 -11.74
C MET A 190 0.94 -8.24 -12.09
N GLU A 191 1.26 -8.52 -13.36
CA GLU A 191 1.56 -9.88 -13.80
C GLU A 191 2.85 -10.42 -13.17
N SER A 192 3.84 -9.55 -12.98
CA SER A 192 5.04 -9.90 -12.22
C SER A 192 4.74 -10.29 -10.78
N VAL A 193 3.85 -9.56 -10.10
CA VAL A 193 3.42 -9.93 -8.74
C VAL A 193 2.75 -11.31 -8.76
N ARG A 194 1.87 -11.58 -9.73
CA ARG A 194 1.23 -12.89 -9.87
C ARG A 194 2.23 -14.02 -10.09
N LYS A 195 3.28 -13.77 -10.86
CA LYS A 195 4.26 -14.79 -11.22
C LYS A 195 5.35 -14.99 -10.16
N ASN A 196 5.85 -13.92 -9.56
CA ASN A 196 7.08 -13.93 -8.77
C ASN A 196 6.81 -13.97 -7.26
N VAL A 197 5.61 -13.60 -6.80
CA VAL A 197 5.20 -13.80 -5.40
C VAL A 197 4.57 -15.18 -5.29
N VAL A 198 5.39 -16.17 -4.91
CA VAL A 198 5.00 -17.59 -4.87
C VAL A 198 4.86 -18.15 -3.46
N THR A 199 5.40 -17.46 -2.45
CA THR A 199 5.23 -17.78 -1.03
C THR A 199 4.68 -16.58 -0.25
N PHE A 200 4.14 -16.82 0.95
CA PHE A 200 3.82 -15.73 1.89
C PHE A 200 5.09 -14.98 2.31
N GLY A 201 6.25 -15.65 2.34
CA GLY A 201 7.54 -15.01 2.58
C GLY A 201 7.85 -13.93 1.54
N ASN A 202 7.64 -14.22 0.24
CA ASN A 202 7.80 -13.21 -0.81
C ASN A 202 6.83 -12.05 -0.63
N LEU A 203 5.57 -12.33 -0.30
CA LEU A 203 4.56 -11.30 -0.07
C LEU A 203 4.95 -10.40 1.12
N GLN A 204 5.41 -10.99 2.22
CA GLN A 204 5.86 -10.26 3.40
C GLN A 204 7.01 -9.31 3.07
N THR A 205 8.00 -9.79 2.32
CA THR A 205 9.13 -8.98 1.86
C THR A 205 8.65 -7.81 1.00
N LEU A 206 7.83 -8.07 -0.01
CA LEU A 206 7.25 -7.04 -0.88
C LEU A 206 6.47 -5.97 -0.09
N LEU A 207 5.60 -6.37 0.84
CA LEU A 207 4.84 -5.43 1.65
C LEU A 207 5.72 -4.64 2.63
N THR A 208 6.76 -5.25 3.17
CA THR A 208 7.71 -4.59 4.07
C THR A 208 8.49 -3.51 3.31
N GLU A 209 9.02 -3.85 2.14
CA GLU A 209 9.69 -2.90 1.25
C GLU A 209 8.76 -1.75 0.85
N MET A 210 7.52 -2.06 0.44
CA MET A 210 6.54 -1.05 0.03
C MET A 210 6.18 -0.12 1.18
N ALA A 211 5.94 -0.65 2.38
CA ALA A 211 5.65 0.17 3.55
C ALA A 211 6.82 1.11 3.90
N GLY A 212 8.05 0.58 3.87
CA GLY A 212 9.27 1.35 4.14
C GLY A 212 9.52 2.41 3.09
N PHE A 213 9.38 2.07 1.81
CA PHE A 213 9.57 2.99 0.70
C PHE A 213 8.55 4.14 0.74
N LEU A 214 7.26 3.83 0.89
CA LEU A 214 6.21 4.85 0.99
C LEU A 214 6.39 5.75 2.22
N GLU A 215 6.89 5.22 3.33
CA GLU A 215 7.25 6.01 4.50
C GLU A 215 8.41 6.97 4.23
N ALA A 216 9.49 6.47 3.63
CA ALA A 216 10.64 7.29 3.25
C ALA A 216 10.24 8.37 2.25
N MET A 217 9.40 8.04 1.26
CA MET A 217 8.83 8.99 0.30
C MET A 217 8.04 10.10 1.00
N ALA A 218 7.10 9.74 1.88
CA ALA A 218 6.29 10.72 2.61
C ALA A 218 7.17 11.68 3.44
N ARG A 219 8.15 11.15 4.17
CA ARG A 219 9.07 11.96 4.99
C ARG A 219 9.99 12.86 4.16
N SER A 220 10.26 12.48 2.92
CA SER A 220 11.16 13.20 2.03
C SER A 220 10.44 14.23 1.14
N CYS A 221 9.12 14.38 1.30
CA CYS A 221 8.27 15.31 0.56
C CYS A 221 7.50 16.29 1.46
N PRO A 222 8.19 17.17 2.20
CA PRO A 222 7.55 18.08 3.14
C PRO A 222 6.61 19.09 2.48
N LYS A 223 6.83 19.49 1.21
CA LYS A 223 5.90 20.40 0.51
C LYS A 223 4.62 19.68 0.12
N GLY A 224 4.71 18.43 -0.35
CA GLY A 224 3.56 17.56 -0.60
C GLY A 224 2.71 17.38 0.64
N GLU A 225 3.35 17.11 1.79
CA GLU A 225 2.69 17.02 3.10
C GLU A 225 1.96 18.31 3.47
N ALA A 226 2.63 19.46 3.33
CA ALA A 226 2.03 20.76 3.63
C ALA A 226 0.81 21.06 2.76
N LEU A 227 0.83 20.68 1.47
CA LEU A 227 -0.33 20.81 0.58
C LEU A 227 -1.47 19.88 1.00
N PHE A 228 -1.16 18.64 1.39
CA PHE A 228 -2.13 17.69 1.91
C PHE A 228 -2.81 18.19 3.19
N ASN A 229 -2.04 18.71 4.14
CA ASN A 229 -2.59 19.29 5.38
C ASN A 229 -3.53 20.48 5.08
N LYS A 230 -3.17 21.36 4.14
CA LYS A 230 -4.07 22.45 3.69
C LYS A 230 -5.37 21.91 3.09
N MET A 231 -5.30 20.83 2.31
CA MET A 231 -6.48 20.18 1.73
C MET A 231 -7.39 19.61 2.83
N LEU A 232 -6.82 19.00 3.87
CA LEU A 232 -7.58 18.49 5.02
C LEU A 232 -8.29 19.62 5.78
N GLU A 233 -7.59 20.71 6.09
CA GLU A 233 -8.19 21.86 6.77
C GLU A 233 -9.32 22.49 5.92
N ALA A 234 -9.11 22.64 4.62
CA ALA A 234 -10.15 23.14 3.71
C ALA A 234 -11.38 22.22 3.63
N ALA A 235 -11.21 20.90 3.81
CA ALA A 235 -12.32 19.96 3.86
C ALA A 235 -13.12 20.07 5.17
N LYS A 236 -12.46 20.27 6.31
CA LYS A 236 -13.11 20.47 7.62
C LYS A 236 -13.99 21.72 7.66
N HIS A 237 -13.58 22.80 6.99
CA HIS A 237 -14.35 24.05 6.96
C HIS A 237 -15.56 24.02 5.99
N LYS A 238 -15.69 22.98 5.15
CA LYS A 238 -16.82 22.81 4.23
C LYS A 238 -17.89 21.86 4.76
N ALA A 239 -17.61 21.12 5.82
CA ALA A 239 -18.53 20.23 6.52
C ALA A 239 -19.26 21.01 7.63
#